data_AF-A0A9P6MSX1-F1
#
_entry.id   AF-A0A9P6MSX1-F1
#
_cell.length_a   1.000
_cell.length_b   1.000
_cell.length_c   1.000
_cell.angle_alpha   90.00
_cell.angle_beta   90.00
_cell.angle_gamma   90.00
#
_symmetry.space_group_name_H-M   'P 1'
#
loop_
_entity.id
_entity.type
_entity.pdbx_description
1 polymer ?
#
loop_
_entity_poly.entity_id
_entity_poly.type
_entity_poly.pdbx_seq_one_letter_code
_entity_poly.pdbx_strand_id
1 'polypeptide(L)'
;MTIRSGGTYVDGRLQNKKTGLVMSLPSLETLSIVDQQNVQDSTIQKFEYYDYTISVEHKDNLVLGVVGEKAPTAPIALIKRDDDSDLQQWEIVV
;
A
#
# COMPACT_ATOMS: atom_id res chain seq x y z
N MET A 1 10.49 7.78 -0.23
CA MET A 1 10.80 6.58 -1.05
C MET A 1 9.85 6.62 -2.24
N THR A 2 10.35 6.54 -3.48
CA THR A 2 9.53 6.80 -4.68
C THR A 2 8.83 5.52 -5.16
N ILE A 3 7.50 5.51 -5.30
CA ILE A 3 6.80 4.46 -6.06
C ILE A 3 6.90 4.83 -7.54
N ARG A 4 7.87 4.24 -8.23
CA ARG A 4 7.93 4.30 -9.70
C ARG A 4 6.80 3.42 -10.23
N SER A 5 5.78 4.00 -10.86
CA SER A 5 4.54 3.30 -11.22
C SER A 5 4.72 2.35 -12.42
N GLY A 6 5.35 1.22 -12.12
CA GLY A 6 5.07 -0.03 -12.83
C GLY A 6 3.68 -0.59 -12.51
N GLY A 7 2.75 0.20 -11.94
CA GLY A 7 1.42 -0.24 -11.56
C GLY A 7 0.29 0.59 -12.17
N THR A 8 -0.89 -0.01 -12.26
CA THR A 8 -2.14 0.64 -12.68
C THR A 8 -3.13 0.58 -11.53
N TYR A 9 -3.82 1.69 -11.28
CA TYR A 9 -4.92 1.76 -10.33
C TYR A 9 -6.21 1.37 -11.06
N VAL A 10 -6.75 0.19 -10.77
CA VAL A 10 -7.95 -0.35 -11.42
C VAL A 10 -8.94 -0.76 -10.35
N ASP A 11 -10.07 -0.06 -10.26
CA ASP A 11 -11.13 -0.36 -9.28
C ASP A 11 -10.59 -0.47 -7.84
N GLY A 12 -9.83 0.55 -7.41
CA GLY A 12 -9.21 0.58 -6.08
C GLY A 12 -7.95 -0.29 -5.93
N ARG A 13 -7.59 -1.12 -6.90
CA ARG A 13 -6.49 -2.10 -6.77
C ARG A 13 -5.20 -1.60 -7.37
N LEU A 14 -4.10 -1.86 -6.66
CA LEU A 14 -2.73 -1.59 -7.13
C LEU A 14 -2.17 -2.84 -7.81
N GLN A 15 -2.24 -2.89 -9.15
CA GLN A 15 -1.74 -4.03 -9.92
C GLN A 15 -0.26 -3.87 -10.27
N ASN A 16 0.53 -4.93 -10.13
CA ASN A 16 1.88 -5.01 -10.67
C ASN A 16 1.82 -5.35 -12.17
N LYS A 17 2.21 -4.42 -13.05
CA LYS A 17 2.16 -4.62 -14.52
C LYS A 17 3.04 -5.79 -15.00
N LYS A 18 4.07 -6.19 -14.26
CA LYS A 18 4.97 -7.28 -14.66
C LYS A 18 4.36 -8.66 -14.41
N THR A 19 3.63 -8.82 -13.31
CA THR A 19 3.09 -10.12 -12.87
C THR A 19 1.59 -10.24 -13.10
N GLY A 20 0.88 -9.12 -13.26
CA GLY A 20 -0.58 -9.07 -13.31
C GLY A 20 -1.26 -9.26 -11.94
N LEU A 21 -0.49 -9.56 -10.89
CA LEU A 21 -0.98 -9.70 -9.52
C LEU A 21 -1.30 -8.33 -8.91
N VAL A 22 -2.15 -8.32 -7.89
CA VAL A 22 -2.50 -7.11 -7.15
C VAL A 22 -1.91 -7.12 -5.75
N MET A 23 -1.61 -5.93 -5.25
CA MET A 23 -1.27 -5.71 -3.86
C MET A 23 -2.41 -6.21 -2.96
N SER A 24 -2.07 -6.98 -1.93
CA SER A 24 -3.02 -7.58 -1.01
C SER A 24 -2.47 -7.57 0.41
N LEU A 25 -3.34 -7.33 1.37
CA LEU A 25 -3.04 -7.53 2.79
C LEU A 25 -3.57 -8.90 3.26
N PRO A 26 -2.89 -9.57 4.21
CA PRO A 26 -3.40 -10.81 4.81
C PRO A 26 -4.57 -10.55 5.77
N SER A 27 -4.60 -9.39 6.42
CA SER A 27 -5.68 -8.93 7.28
C SER A 27 -5.69 -7.40 7.38
N LEU A 28 -6.77 -6.82 7.89
CA LEU A 28 -6.88 -5.37 8.12
C LEU A 28 -6.44 -4.96 9.54
N GLU A 29 -5.38 -5.58 10.02
CA GLU A 29 -4.75 -5.29 11.31
C GLU A 29 -3.43 -4.54 11.10
N THR A 30 -3.00 -3.79 12.12
CA THR A 30 -1.69 -3.12 12.07
C THR A 30 -0.56 -4.14 12.02
N LEU A 31 0.52 -3.79 11.33
CA LEU A 31 1.68 -4.63 11.03
C LEU A 31 1.40 -5.79 10.06
N SER A 32 0.24 -5.83 9.41
CA SER A 32 -0.01 -6.73 8.30
C SER A 32 0.88 -6.38 7.11
N ILE A 33 1.83 -7.27 6.81
CA ILE A 33 2.79 -7.10 5.72
C ILE A 33 2.09 -7.33 4.37
N VAL A 34 2.38 -6.44 3.43
CA VAL A 34 1.83 -6.48 2.07
C VAL A 34 2.40 -7.68 1.29
N ASP A 35 1.54 -8.33 0.50
CA ASP A 35 1.90 -9.39 -0.44
C ASP A 35 1.26 -9.13 -1.83
N GLN A 36 1.57 -9.97 -2.81
CA GLN A 36 0.95 -9.97 -4.14
C GLN A 36 0.13 -11.22 -4.37
N GLN A 37 -1.15 -11.04 -4.70
CA GLN A 37 -2.11 -12.13 -4.87
C GLN A 37 -2.92 -11.96 -6.16
N ASN A 38 -3.62 -13.03 -6.58
CA ASN A 38 -4.62 -12.90 -7.63
C ASN A 38 -5.74 -11.94 -7.19
N VAL A 39 -6.40 -11.31 -8.18
CA VAL A 39 -7.53 -10.43 -7.93
C VAL A 39 -8.64 -11.18 -7.19
N GLN A 40 -9.11 -10.58 -6.11
CA GLN A 40 -10.24 -11.01 -5.31
C GLN A 40 -11.16 -9.81 -5.10
N ASP A 41 -12.46 -10.07 -4.92
CA ASP A 41 -13.39 -9.03 -4.49
C ASP A 41 -13.37 -8.89 -2.98
N SER A 42 -12.33 -8.23 -2.47
CA SER A 42 -12.10 -8.04 -1.04
C SER A 42 -11.45 -6.69 -0.76
N THR A 43 -11.88 -6.05 0.33
CA THR A 43 -11.34 -4.76 0.80
C THR A 43 -9.84 -4.82 1.11
N ILE A 44 -9.28 -6.02 1.38
CA ILE A 44 -7.83 -6.19 1.62
C ILE A 44 -6.96 -5.89 0.39
N GLN A 45 -7.57 -5.69 -0.79
CA GLN A 45 -6.92 -5.34 -2.05
C GLN A 45 -7.32 -3.95 -2.57
N LYS A 46 -8.21 -3.24 -1.86
CA LYS A 46 -8.72 -1.94 -2.27
C LYS A 46 -8.08 -0.84 -1.44
N PHE A 47 -7.45 0.11 -2.12
CA PHE A 47 -6.67 1.18 -1.52
C PHE A 47 -7.06 2.51 -2.11
N GLU A 48 -6.89 3.60 -1.38
CA GLU A 48 -7.12 4.97 -1.83
C GLU A 48 -5.83 5.77 -1.67
N TYR A 49 -5.59 6.71 -2.59
CA TYR A 49 -4.44 7.61 -2.50
C TYR A 49 -4.92 9.04 -2.29
N TYR A 50 -4.56 9.63 -1.16
CA TYR A 50 -4.82 11.03 -0.85
C TYR A 50 -3.78 11.53 0.17
N ASP A 51 -3.50 12.84 0.15
CA ASP A 51 -2.54 13.50 1.04
C ASP A 51 -1.20 12.75 1.13
N TYR A 52 -0.69 12.29 -0.02
CA TYR A 52 0.55 11.52 -0.14
C TYR A 52 0.56 10.18 0.62
N THR A 53 -0.59 9.69 1.08
CA THR A 53 -0.72 8.39 1.76
C THR A 53 -1.50 7.40 0.91
N ILE A 54 -1.28 6.11 1.14
CA ILE A 54 -2.10 5.04 0.57
C ILE A 54 -2.85 4.39 1.72
N SER A 55 -4.16 4.61 1.82
CA SER A 55 -5.02 3.98 2.83
C SER A 55 -5.72 2.74 2.27
N VAL A 56 -6.22 1.88 3.14
CA VAL A 56 -7.22 0.87 2.73
C VAL A 56 -8.56 1.58 2.56
N GLU A 57 -9.33 1.17 1.53
CA GLU A 57 -10.66 1.72 1.25
C GLU A 57 -11.53 1.74 2.53
N HIS A 58 -12.10 2.91 2.83
CA HIS A 58 -12.93 3.17 4.02
C HIS A 58 -12.22 3.00 5.39
N LYS A 59 -10.87 3.04 5.43
CA LYS A 59 -10.07 2.99 6.67
C LYS A 59 -8.96 4.03 6.70
N ASP A 60 -9.35 5.30 6.83
CA ASP A 60 -8.45 6.45 6.78
C ASP A 60 -7.38 6.52 7.87
N ASN A 61 -7.60 5.79 8.98
CA ASN A 61 -6.66 5.70 10.09
C ASN A 61 -5.56 4.65 9.89
N LEU A 62 -5.63 3.85 8.82
CA LEU A 62 -4.67 2.80 8.50
C LEU A 62 -4.10 3.01 7.09
N VAL A 63 -2.79 3.18 7.02
CA VAL A 63 -2.07 3.49 5.79
C VAL A 63 -0.92 2.52 5.56
N LEU A 64 -0.47 2.41 4.31
CA LEU A 64 0.76 1.70 3.99
C LEU A 64 1.96 2.50 4.47
N GLY A 65 2.86 1.86 5.20
CA GLY A 65 4.11 2.46 5.63
C GLY A 65 5.25 1.46 5.70
N VAL A 66 6.47 1.99 5.72
CA VAL A 66 7.69 1.20 5.86
C VAL A 66 7.91 0.87 7.34
N VAL A 67 8.15 -0.40 7.67
CA VAL A 67 8.37 -0.86 9.05
C VAL A 67 9.84 -1.29 9.26
N GLY A 68 10.45 -0.83 10.35
CA GLY A 68 11.80 -1.24 10.76
C GLY A 68 12.90 -0.31 10.24
N GLU A 69 14.00 -0.89 9.74
CA GLU A 69 15.09 -0.13 9.13
C GLU A 69 14.60 0.64 7.90
N LYS A 70 15.36 1.65 7.44
CA LYS A 70 15.02 2.32 6.18
C LYS A 70 15.36 1.41 4.98
N ALA A 71 14.74 1.69 3.83
CA ALA A 71 14.96 1.02 2.54
C ALA A 71 16.44 0.65 2.27
N PRO A 72 16.72 -0.45 1.53
CA PRO A 72 15.82 -1.12 0.58
C PRO A 72 15.17 -2.42 1.05
N THR A 73 15.55 -2.95 2.21
CA THR A 73 15.09 -4.27 2.69
C THR A 73 13.86 -4.22 3.59
N ALA A 74 13.43 -3.01 3.94
CA ALA A 74 12.37 -2.80 4.90
C ALA A 74 11.00 -3.21 4.33
N PRO A 75 10.22 -4.03 5.06
CA PRO A 75 8.89 -4.43 4.62
C PRO A 75 7.92 -3.24 4.61
N ILE A 76 6.93 -3.33 3.73
CA ILE A 76 5.77 -2.42 3.70
C ILE A 76 4.62 -3.13 4.41
N ALA A 77 3.98 -2.45 5.35
CA ALA A 77 2.86 -2.99 6.11
C ALA A 77 1.75 -1.95 6.30
N LEU A 78 0.57 -2.43 6.68
CA LEU A 78 -0.50 -1.59 7.18
C LEU A 78 -0.15 -1.05 8.57
N ILE A 79 -0.09 0.25 8.76
CA ILE A 79 0.22 0.88 10.05
C ILE A 79 -0.76 1.99 10.38
N LYS A 80 -0.78 2.43 11.64
CA LYS A 80 -1.57 3.60 12.02
C LYS A 80 -1.00 4.84 11.34
N ARG A 81 -1.90 5.67 10.82
CA ARG A 81 -1.56 6.96 10.23
C ARG A 81 -0.82 7.82 11.26
N ASP A 82 0.28 8.40 10.82
CA ASP A 82 1.08 9.40 11.49
C ASP A 82 1.49 10.43 10.43
N ASP A 83 0.79 11.58 10.42
CA ASP A 83 0.93 12.60 9.37
C ASP A 83 2.32 13.26 9.37
N ASP A 84 3.08 13.12 10.46
CA ASP A 84 4.46 13.61 10.59
C ASP A 84 5.50 12.57 10.10
N SER A 85 5.06 11.40 9.62
CA SER A 85 5.94 10.29 9.24
C SER A 85 6.26 10.24 7.75
N ASP A 86 7.49 10.58 7.39
CA ASP A 86 8.03 10.38 6.02
C ASP A 86 8.03 8.91 5.55
N LEU A 87 7.85 7.95 6.48
CA LEU A 87 7.79 6.51 6.17
C LEU A 87 6.42 6.07 5.64
N GLN A 88 5.43 6.97 5.64
CA GLN A 88 4.06 6.76 5.19
C GLN A 88 3.73 7.54 3.91
N GLN A 89 4.68 8.37 3.46
CA GLN A 89 4.51 9.23 2.30
C GLN A 89 4.96 8.53 1.02
N TRP A 90 4.08 8.55 0.04
CA TRP A 90 4.22 7.93 -1.26
C TRP A 90 3.96 8.95 -2.37
N GLU A 91 4.80 8.87 -3.40
CA GLU A 91 4.62 9.62 -4.64
C GLU A 91 4.34 8.62 -5.76
N ILE A 92 3.28 8.86 -6.53
CA ILE A 92 2.95 8.11 -7.74
C ILE A 92 3.73 8.73 -8.90
N VAL A 93 4.74 8.03 -9.41
CA VAL A 93 5.52 8.50 -10.56
C VAL A 93 5.06 7.76 -11.82
N VAL A 94 4.40 8.46 -12.74
CA VAL A 94 3.90 7.95 -14.03
C VAL A 94 4.97 7.84 -15.10
#